data_AF-A0A4Q6ARS1-F1
#
_entry.id   AF-A0A4Q6ARS1-F1
#
_cell.length_a   1.000
_cell.length_b   1.000
_cell.length_c   1.000
_cell.angle_alpha   90.00
_cell.angle_beta   90.00
_cell.angle_gamma   90.00
#
_symmetry.space_group_name_H-M   'P 1'
#
loop_
_entity.id
_entity.type
_entity.pdbx_description
1 polymer ?
#
loop_
_entity_poly.entity_id
_entity_poly.type
_entity_poly.pdbx_seq_one_letter_code
_entity_poly.pdbx_strand_id
1 'polypeptide(L)'
;MSDNSDHTTSMRRSATGTELTQAIAVNHRQLFCLNTEALNGTVVYDKGLCYTWAGNEAAYVPFPVADDPNMSDELEGMLEFYRSRRAGNVGCWSLDPVPFPGLEAALLARGFQPGWKPCWMVLDMETKVVTVQLIPGLVISTDNQRHIQMEKELPYADGGSLSDKLLSHYPSRAQRFLAFLDGKLVGQCCLFFSAGTDAIAGMYNVGVIPSMRRKGIGMAIVLTACLFAKEHGHRYVTLNANEMGRPVYENAGFRFLGFGLTWWLSGERYISAPASGHLVALAMLVADGSVSALEAFKKSAGSESLNNKLSNGFTLIDIAVHFRQYQAAQWLVNNGTVITTLSAWELGWQEKAAALLRNDPAEINRLYFDWQGTLLHVAVLRNDAALVQLALDAGVDLAVTDIEHHSTALGWAEYFRRFSIIGLIKSKMASDKQ
;
A
#
# COMPACT_ATOMS: atom_id res chain seq x y z
N MET A 1 48.39 -8.52 -0.82
CA MET A 1 48.18 -8.04 -2.21
C MET A 1 47.36 -9.07 -2.95
N SER A 2 46.05 -8.89 -2.95
CA SER A 2 45.14 -9.29 -4.01
C SER A 2 43.90 -8.43 -3.77
N ASP A 3 43.95 -7.29 -4.43
CA ASP A 3 42.91 -6.29 -4.56
C ASP A 3 41.64 -6.96 -5.13
N ASN A 4 40.51 -6.79 -4.47
CA ASN A 4 39.20 -7.10 -5.04
C ASN A 4 38.27 -5.94 -4.67
N SER A 5 38.61 -4.77 -5.23
CA SER A 5 37.70 -3.66 -5.40
C SER A 5 36.55 -4.10 -6.33
N ASP A 6 35.53 -4.75 -5.77
CA ASP A 6 34.20 -4.73 -6.38
C ASP A 6 33.70 -3.29 -6.24
N HIS A 7 34.10 -2.45 -7.19
CA HIS A 7 33.59 -1.10 -7.31
C HIS A 7 32.08 -1.20 -7.51
N THR A 8 31.34 -0.86 -6.47
CA THR A 8 29.90 -0.59 -6.52
C THR A 8 29.69 0.52 -7.55
N THR A 9 29.36 0.15 -8.78
CA THR A 9 29.13 1.11 -9.87
C THR A 9 27.79 1.80 -9.63
N SER A 10 27.76 2.81 -8.74
CA SER A 10 26.57 3.65 -8.54
C SER A 10 26.15 4.34 -9.84
N MET A 11 24.86 4.65 -9.95
CA MET A 11 24.31 5.47 -11.03
C MET A 11 24.93 6.88 -11.04
N ARG A 12 26.09 7.03 -11.68
CA ARG A 12 26.85 8.29 -11.73
C ARG A 12 26.33 9.27 -12.77
N ARG A 13 25.57 8.80 -13.76
CA ARG A 13 24.98 9.65 -14.81
C ARG A 13 23.69 10.33 -14.35
N SER A 14 23.31 11.39 -15.06
CA SER A 14 21.95 11.93 -14.97
C SER A 14 20.95 10.86 -15.41
N ALA A 15 19.93 10.62 -14.58
CA ALA A 15 18.92 9.60 -14.80
C ALA A 15 17.53 10.20 -14.93
N THR A 16 16.74 9.61 -15.82
CA THR A 16 15.34 9.97 -16.04
C THR A 16 14.47 9.53 -14.86
N GLY A 17 13.24 10.04 -14.79
CA GLY A 17 12.27 9.61 -13.78
C GLY A 17 12.02 8.11 -13.80
N THR A 18 11.90 7.51 -14.99
CA THR A 18 11.67 6.08 -15.18
C THR A 18 12.85 5.22 -14.74
N GLU A 19 14.08 5.64 -15.03
CA GLU A 19 15.28 4.91 -14.57
C GLU A 19 15.39 4.94 -13.05
N LEU A 20 15.03 6.07 -12.42
CA LEU A 20 15.02 6.21 -10.97
C LEU A 20 13.93 5.38 -10.31
N THR A 21 12.72 5.30 -10.88
CA THR A 21 11.67 4.41 -10.34
C THR A 21 12.06 2.94 -10.47
N GLN A 22 12.71 2.55 -11.56
CA GLN A 22 13.25 1.19 -11.71
C GLN A 22 14.36 0.91 -10.68
N ALA A 23 15.25 1.87 -10.42
CA ALA A 23 16.29 1.74 -9.40
C ALA A 23 15.68 1.60 -7.98
N ILE A 24 14.57 2.28 -7.69
CA ILE A 24 13.80 2.11 -6.45
C ILE A 24 13.27 0.69 -6.30
N ALA A 25 12.69 0.12 -7.37
CA ALA A 25 12.19 -1.25 -7.38
C ALA A 25 13.32 -2.26 -7.09
N VAL A 26 14.47 -2.10 -7.75
CA VAL A 26 15.67 -2.92 -7.52
C VAL A 26 16.18 -2.78 -6.08
N ASN A 27 16.22 -1.55 -5.54
CA ASN A 27 16.65 -1.29 -4.17
C ASN A 27 15.77 -2.00 -3.15
N HIS A 28 14.45 -1.88 -3.26
CA HIS A 28 13.52 -2.55 -2.36
C HIS A 28 13.55 -4.08 -2.51
N ARG A 29 13.65 -4.60 -3.75
CA ARG A 29 13.77 -6.05 -3.98
C ARG A 29 15.01 -6.62 -3.28
N GLN A 30 16.17 -5.98 -3.47
CA GLN A 30 17.40 -6.40 -2.81
C GLN A 30 17.29 -6.26 -1.28
N LEU A 31 16.66 -5.20 -0.77
CA LEU A 31 16.42 -5.02 0.66
C LEU A 31 15.59 -6.18 1.22
N PHE A 32 14.44 -6.49 0.61
CA PHE A 32 13.55 -7.54 1.13
C PHE A 32 14.20 -8.93 1.05
N CYS A 33 14.91 -9.24 -0.03
CA CYS A 33 15.65 -10.50 -0.15
C CYS A 33 16.75 -10.63 0.91
N LEU A 34 17.66 -9.66 1.01
CA LEU A 34 18.77 -9.73 1.97
C LEU A 34 18.29 -9.68 3.42
N ASN A 35 17.21 -8.94 3.71
CA ASN A 35 16.64 -8.92 5.04
C ASN A 35 16.02 -10.28 5.39
N THR A 36 15.37 -10.93 4.43
CA THR A 36 14.83 -12.29 4.58
C THR A 36 15.95 -13.29 4.83
N GLU A 37 17.03 -13.24 4.05
CA GLU A 37 18.22 -14.09 4.25
C GLU A 37 18.85 -13.88 5.63
N ALA A 38 19.04 -12.62 6.06
CA ALA A 38 19.56 -12.29 7.40
C ALA A 38 18.68 -12.84 8.54
N LEU A 39 17.37 -12.98 8.29
CA LEU A 39 16.41 -13.55 9.22
C LEU A 39 16.35 -15.08 9.16
N ASN A 40 17.17 -15.75 8.34
CA ASN A 40 17.10 -17.17 8.01
C ASN A 40 15.77 -17.59 7.36
N GLY A 41 15.15 -16.66 6.62
CA GLY A 41 13.95 -16.90 5.85
C GLY A 41 14.22 -17.55 4.49
N THR A 42 13.19 -17.63 3.67
CA THR A 42 13.24 -18.20 2.31
C THR A 42 12.99 -17.10 1.27
N VAL A 43 13.86 -17.03 0.27
CA VAL A 43 13.70 -16.21 -0.94
C VAL A 43 13.51 -17.16 -2.11
N VAL A 44 12.50 -16.91 -2.95
CA VAL A 44 12.23 -17.69 -4.16
C VAL A 44 12.23 -16.77 -5.37
N TYR A 45 12.81 -17.27 -6.46
CA TYR A 45 12.80 -16.65 -7.79
C TYR A 45 12.19 -17.63 -8.78
N ASP A 46 11.15 -17.22 -9.48
CA ASP A 46 10.46 -18.04 -10.47
C ASP A 46 9.95 -17.15 -11.62
N LYS A 47 10.59 -17.25 -12.79
CA LYS A 47 10.20 -16.58 -14.06
C LYS A 47 9.70 -15.13 -13.89
N GLY A 48 10.54 -14.27 -13.34
CA GLY A 48 10.23 -12.85 -13.12
C GLY A 48 9.47 -12.54 -11.83
N LEU A 49 8.93 -13.54 -11.15
CA LEU A 49 8.40 -13.40 -9.80
C LEU A 49 9.51 -13.58 -8.75
N CYS A 50 9.52 -12.70 -7.76
CA CYS A 50 10.33 -12.83 -6.56
C CYS A 50 9.41 -12.74 -5.36
N TYR A 51 9.53 -13.67 -4.42
CA TYR A 51 8.75 -13.66 -3.20
C TYR A 51 9.55 -14.21 -2.02
N THR A 52 9.24 -13.68 -0.84
CA THR A 52 10.03 -13.83 0.38
C THR A 52 9.15 -14.23 1.56
N TRP A 53 9.72 -14.96 2.51
CA TRP A 53 9.08 -15.28 3.79
C TRP A 53 10.12 -15.46 4.89
N ALA A 54 10.01 -14.67 5.97
CA ALA A 54 10.78 -14.80 7.20
C ALA A 54 9.87 -14.77 8.46
N GLY A 55 8.59 -15.11 8.30
CA GLY A 55 7.56 -15.03 9.33
C GLY A 55 6.36 -14.19 8.90
N ASN A 56 5.32 -14.13 9.74
CA ASN A 56 4.03 -13.54 9.40
C ASN A 56 4.05 -12.03 9.10
N GLU A 57 5.01 -11.29 9.65
CA GLU A 57 5.15 -9.84 9.41
C GLU A 57 6.28 -9.53 8.41
N ALA A 58 6.93 -10.56 7.87
CA ALA A 58 8.08 -10.45 6.99
C ALA A 58 7.90 -11.33 5.74
N ALA A 59 6.79 -11.15 5.03
CA ALA A 59 6.47 -11.85 3.79
C ALA A 59 6.11 -10.84 2.69
N TYR A 60 6.86 -10.86 1.60
CA TYR A 60 6.72 -9.87 0.54
C TYR A 60 6.87 -10.46 -0.86
N VAL A 61 6.15 -9.87 -1.81
CA VAL A 61 6.33 -10.04 -3.26
C VAL A 61 6.90 -8.73 -3.82
N PRO A 62 8.24 -8.54 -3.80
CA PRO A 62 8.86 -7.28 -4.22
C PRO A 62 8.91 -7.11 -5.74
N PHE A 63 8.10 -6.18 -6.25
CA PHE A 63 8.16 -5.66 -7.61
C PHE A 63 8.17 -6.80 -8.64
N PRO A 64 7.07 -7.58 -8.76
CA PRO A 64 6.94 -8.60 -9.80
C PRO A 64 7.33 -8.03 -11.16
N VAL A 65 8.05 -8.78 -11.99
CA VAL A 65 8.29 -8.39 -13.39
C VAL A 65 7.65 -9.44 -14.29
N ALA A 66 7.15 -9.01 -15.45
CA ALA A 66 6.64 -9.95 -16.44
C ALA A 66 7.79 -10.45 -17.31
N ASP A 67 7.87 -11.77 -17.40
CA ASP A 67 8.34 -12.45 -18.61
C ASP A 67 7.15 -13.00 -19.42
N ASP A 68 6.02 -13.30 -18.75
CA ASP A 68 4.74 -13.74 -19.32
C ASP A 68 3.61 -12.84 -18.77
N PRO A 69 2.77 -12.19 -19.58
CA PRO A 69 1.68 -11.35 -19.09
C PRO A 69 0.57 -12.10 -18.33
N ASN A 70 0.51 -13.43 -18.40
CA ASN A 70 -0.53 -14.22 -17.72
C ASN A 70 -0.12 -14.68 -16.30
N MET A 71 1.16 -14.99 -16.06
CA MET A 71 1.78 -15.47 -14.80
C MET A 71 0.92 -16.37 -13.89
N SER A 72 -0.04 -17.11 -14.46
CA SER A 72 -1.11 -17.71 -13.65
C SER A 72 -0.60 -18.86 -12.80
N ASP A 73 0.32 -19.66 -13.37
CA ASP A 73 0.93 -20.80 -12.70
C ASP A 73 1.96 -20.35 -11.66
N GLU A 74 2.76 -19.33 -11.99
CA GLU A 74 3.76 -18.74 -11.10
C GLU A 74 3.09 -18.10 -9.87
N LEU A 75 1.97 -17.39 -10.06
CA LEU A 75 1.17 -16.83 -8.97
C LEU A 75 0.53 -17.92 -8.11
N GLU A 76 0.09 -19.04 -8.69
CA GLU A 76 -0.46 -20.15 -7.90
C GLU A 76 0.64 -20.86 -7.10
N GLY A 77 1.82 -21.08 -7.68
CA GLY A 77 2.98 -21.62 -6.98
C GLY A 77 3.40 -20.73 -5.80
N MET A 78 3.40 -19.40 -5.99
CA MET A 78 3.64 -18.43 -4.92
C MET A 78 2.58 -18.53 -3.81
N LEU A 79 1.29 -18.65 -4.16
CA LEU A 79 0.23 -18.76 -3.17
C LEU A 79 0.31 -20.06 -2.39
N GLU A 80 0.61 -21.18 -3.03
CA GLU A 80 0.83 -22.46 -2.37
C GLU A 80 2.02 -22.39 -1.40
N PHE A 81 3.09 -21.71 -1.81
CA PHE A 81 4.23 -21.42 -0.94
C PHE A 81 3.82 -20.66 0.33
N TYR A 82 2.93 -19.66 0.21
CA TYR A 82 2.44 -18.89 1.35
C TYR A 82 1.41 -19.63 2.20
N ARG A 83 0.51 -20.41 1.59
CA ARG A 83 -0.49 -21.22 2.29
C ARG A 83 0.18 -22.31 3.13
N SER A 84 1.15 -23.04 2.56
CA SER A 84 1.90 -24.07 3.28
C SER A 84 2.68 -23.54 4.49
N ARG A 85 3.00 -22.24 4.50
CA ARG A 85 3.66 -21.53 5.61
C ARG A 85 2.70 -20.77 6.52
N ARG A 86 1.39 -20.81 6.21
CA ARG A 86 0.33 -20.08 6.92
C ARG A 86 0.66 -18.58 7.11
N ALA A 87 1.18 -17.93 6.06
CA ALA A 87 1.57 -16.53 6.16
C ALA A 87 0.36 -15.63 6.50
N GLY A 88 0.41 -14.91 7.62
CA GLY A 88 -0.75 -14.10 8.05
C GLY A 88 -0.94 -12.81 7.26
N ASN A 89 0.15 -12.26 6.71
CA ASN A 89 0.15 -10.98 6.01
C ASN A 89 1.27 -10.94 4.95
N VAL A 90 0.90 -10.86 3.67
CA VAL A 90 1.86 -10.79 2.55
C VAL A 90 1.67 -9.47 1.80
N GLY A 91 2.73 -8.68 1.70
CA GLY A 91 2.73 -7.42 0.94
C GLY A 91 3.29 -7.59 -0.46
N CYS A 92 2.47 -7.41 -1.49
CA CYS A 92 2.92 -7.27 -2.87
C CYS A 92 3.19 -5.79 -3.18
N TRP A 93 4.37 -5.47 -3.70
CA TRP A 93 4.80 -4.10 -4.02
C TRP A 93 5.03 -3.98 -5.51
N SER A 94 4.65 -2.85 -6.11
CA SER A 94 4.88 -2.59 -7.53
C SER A 94 5.06 -1.11 -7.84
N LEU A 95 5.57 -0.83 -9.03
CA LEU A 95 5.57 0.51 -9.61
C LEU A 95 4.17 0.88 -10.12
N ASP A 96 3.97 2.18 -10.34
CA ASP A 96 2.80 2.73 -11.05
C ASP A 96 3.31 3.42 -12.33
N PRO A 97 2.89 3.00 -13.54
CA PRO A 97 1.97 1.89 -13.81
C PRO A 97 2.56 0.51 -13.47
N VAL A 98 1.68 -0.48 -13.34
CA VAL A 98 2.07 -1.88 -13.18
C VAL A 98 2.97 -2.35 -14.33
N PRO A 99 3.90 -3.28 -14.07
CA PRO A 99 4.90 -3.71 -15.05
C PRO A 99 4.30 -4.51 -16.22
N PHE A 100 3.09 -5.04 -16.06
CA PHE A 100 2.35 -5.70 -17.12
C PHE A 100 0.84 -5.57 -16.91
N PRO A 101 0.04 -5.54 -18.00
CA PRO A 101 -1.41 -5.57 -17.92
C PRO A 101 -1.90 -6.80 -17.16
N GLY A 102 -2.92 -6.64 -16.31
CA GLY A 102 -3.57 -7.77 -15.63
C GLY A 102 -3.00 -8.18 -14.27
N LEU A 103 -1.81 -7.70 -13.86
CA LEU A 103 -1.25 -8.02 -12.54
C LEU A 103 -2.24 -7.75 -11.40
N GLU A 104 -2.83 -6.56 -11.37
CA GLU A 104 -3.80 -6.19 -10.32
C GLU A 104 -5.01 -7.13 -10.32
N ALA A 105 -5.59 -7.42 -11.49
CA ALA A 105 -6.71 -8.34 -11.60
C ALA A 105 -6.34 -9.75 -11.10
N ALA A 106 -5.15 -10.23 -11.45
CA ALA A 106 -4.66 -11.55 -11.04
C ALA A 106 -4.45 -11.65 -9.53
N LEU A 107 -3.94 -10.58 -8.89
CA LEU A 107 -3.79 -10.48 -7.45
C LEU A 107 -5.15 -10.43 -6.75
N LEU A 108 -6.07 -9.56 -7.19
CA LEU A 108 -7.41 -9.42 -6.60
C LEU A 108 -8.22 -10.72 -6.71
N ALA A 109 -8.20 -11.36 -7.87
CA ALA A 109 -8.87 -12.65 -8.10
C ALA A 109 -8.37 -13.74 -7.15
N ARG A 110 -7.15 -13.62 -6.63
CA ARG A 110 -6.52 -14.59 -5.72
C ARG A 110 -6.57 -14.19 -4.25
N GLY A 111 -7.22 -13.08 -3.93
CA GLY A 111 -7.47 -12.67 -2.55
C GLY A 111 -6.52 -11.61 -2.00
N PHE A 112 -5.65 -11.02 -2.82
CA PHE A 112 -5.02 -9.77 -2.43
C PHE A 112 -6.06 -8.65 -2.45
N GLN A 113 -5.86 -7.59 -1.68
CA GLN A 113 -6.66 -6.37 -1.70
C GLN A 113 -5.77 -5.13 -1.93
N PRO A 114 -6.27 -4.06 -2.55
CA PRO A 114 -5.49 -2.85 -2.76
C PRO A 114 -5.02 -2.28 -1.41
N GLY A 115 -3.75 -1.92 -1.35
CA GLY A 115 -3.12 -1.29 -0.21
C GLY A 115 -2.93 0.22 -0.39
N TRP A 116 -2.18 0.79 0.56
CA TRP A 116 -1.73 2.17 0.47
C TRP A 116 -0.71 2.37 -0.67
N LYS A 117 -0.57 3.61 -1.14
CA LYS A 117 0.34 3.95 -2.24
C LYS A 117 1.64 4.58 -1.74
N PRO A 118 2.81 3.96 -1.95
CA PRO A 118 4.10 4.58 -1.68
C PRO A 118 4.27 5.90 -2.43
N CYS A 119 4.73 6.95 -1.76
CA CYS A 119 5.07 8.23 -2.41
C CYS A 119 6.58 8.28 -2.66
N TRP A 120 7.01 7.96 -3.88
CA TRP A 120 8.43 7.93 -4.24
C TRP A 120 9.00 9.34 -4.38
N MET A 121 10.11 9.58 -3.71
CA MET A 121 10.85 10.83 -3.80
C MET A 121 12.34 10.57 -4.01
N VAL A 122 13.02 11.52 -4.65
CA VAL A 122 14.45 11.43 -4.94
C VAL A 122 15.18 12.74 -4.68
N LEU A 123 16.41 12.64 -4.21
CA LEU A 123 17.39 13.72 -4.14
C LEU A 123 18.61 13.35 -5.00
N ASP A 124 19.00 14.26 -5.89
CA ASP A 124 20.26 14.17 -6.64
C ASP A 124 21.35 14.96 -5.90
N MET A 125 22.31 14.24 -5.34
CA MET A 125 23.38 14.78 -4.50
C MET A 125 24.47 15.53 -5.29
N GLU A 126 24.50 15.43 -6.62
CA GLU A 126 25.41 16.24 -7.45
C GLU A 126 24.90 17.67 -7.64
N THR A 127 23.58 17.85 -7.72
CA THR A 127 22.98 19.16 -8.00
C THR A 127 22.63 19.95 -6.76
N LYS A 128 22.54 19.29 -5.60
CA LYS A 128 22.16 19.92 -4.33
C LYS A 128 23.37 20.21 -3.45
N VAL A 129 23.51 21.47 -3.05
CA VAL A 129 24.29 21.84 -1.86
C VAL A 129 23.47 21.51 -0.63
N VAL A 130 23.94 20.56 0.18
CA VAL A 130 23.30 20.15 1.43
C VAL A 130 24.03 20.80 2.59
N THR A 131 23.29 21.52 3.43
CA THR A 131 23.80 22.12 4.67
C THR A 131 22.96 21.64 5.83
N VAL A 132 23.60 21.00 6.82
CA VAL A 132 22.93 20.55 8.04
C VAL A 132 22.96 21.71 9.03
N GLN A 133 21.78 22.13 9.51
CA GLN A 133 21.69 23.12 10.58
C GLN A 133 22.15 22.50 11.90
N LEU A 134 23.04 23.22 12.60
CA LEU A 134 23.47 22.82 13.94
C LEU A 134 22.32 23.03 14.94
N ILE A 135 21.98 21.96 15.65
CA ILE A 135 21.03 21.98 16.75
C ILE A 135 21.84 21.73 18.03
N PRO A 136 21.90 22.69 18.98
CA PRO A 136 22.64 22.50 20.22
C PRO A 136 22.25 21.22 20.95
N GLY A 137 23.24 20.44 21.41
CA GLY A 137 23.03 19.18 22.11
C GLY A 137 22.66 17.98 21.22
N LEU A 138 22.42 18.19 19.91
CA LEU A 138 22.12 17.12 18.97
C LEU A 138 23.42 16.49 18.43
N VAL A 139 23.54 15.18 18.59
CA VAL A 139 24.60 14.35 18.02
C VAL A 139 23.95 13.28 17.15
N ILE A 140 24.39 13.15 15.91
CA ILE A 140 23.94 12.09 15.01
C ILE A 140 25.14 11.19 14.71
N SER A 141 25.02 9.91 15.03
CA SER A 141 26.11 8.93 14.85
C SER A 141 25.61 7.69 14.11
N THR A 142 26.55 7.02 13.44
CA THR A 142 26.32 5.72 12.81
C THR A 142 26.45 4.60 13.85
N ASP A 143 25.45 3.72 13.93
CA ASP A 143 25.45 2.60 14.88
C ASP A 143 24.52 1.46 14.41
N ASN A 144 25.11 0.39 13.91
CA ASN A 144 24.39 -0.81 13.47
C ASN A 144 24.19 -1.85 14.58
N GLN A 145 24.87 -1.70 15.73
CA GLN A 145 24.92 -2.73 16.77
C GLN A 145 23.97 -2.43 17.93
N ARG A 146 23.60 -1.17 18.14
CA ARG A 146 22.71 -0.79 19.24
C ARG A 146 21.31 -1.36 19.07
N HIS A 147 20.87 -2.06 20.11
CA HIS A 147 19.49 -2.48 20.29
C HIS A 147 18.60 -1.28 20.62
N ILE A 148 17.63 -1.00 19.76
CA ILE A 148 16.74 0.16 19.87
C ILE A 148 15.32 -0.21 20.32
N GLN A 149 14.99 -1.50 20.42
CA GLN A 149 13.69 -2.02 20.84
C GLN A 149 13.28 -1.55 22.24
N MET A 150 14.26 -1.21 23.09
CA MET A 150 14.01 -0.69 24.43
C MET A 150 13.42 0.74 24.41
N GLU A 151 13.58 1.48 23.32
CA GLU A 151 13.06 2.85 23.16
C GLU A 151 11.66 2.84 22.52
N LYS A 152 10.64 2.53 23.32
CA LYS A 152 9.25 2.33 22.85
C LYS A 152 8.65 3.49 22.06
N GLU A 153 9.07 4.73 22.32
CA GLU A 153 8.58 5.90 21.58
C GLU A 153 9.29 6.12 20.24
N LEU A 154 10.41 5.44 20.00
CA LEU A 154 11.18 5.57 18.78
C LEU A 154 10.45 4.88 17.63
N PRO A 155 10.02 5.63 16.60
CA PRO A 155 9.33 5.02 15.46
C PRO A 155 10.22 3.96 14.81
N TYR A 156 9.63 2.81 14.45
CA TYR A 156 10.31 1.66 13.84
C TYR A 156 11.29 0.90 14.74
N ALA A 157 11.26 1.11 16.06
CA ALA A 157 12.04 0.29 17.00
C ALA A 157 11.66 -1.20 16.94
N ASP A 158 10.36 -1.49 16.79
CA ASP A 158 9.79 -2.84 16.77
C ASP A 158 9.06 -3.15 15.44
N GLY A 159 9.73 -3.05 14.30
CA GLY A 159 9.14 -3.45 13.00
C GLY A 159 9.39 -2.53 11.81
N GLY A 160 10.62 -2.01 11.69
CA GLY A 160 11.03 -1.26 10.49
C GLY A 160 11.36 -2.14 9.28
N SER A 161 11.60 -1.51 8.13
CA SER A 161 11.96 -2.20 6.88
C SER A 161 13.33 -2.89 6.93
N LEU A 162 14.25 -2.39 7.76
CA LEU A 162 15.55 -3.01 8.02
C LEU A 162 15.58 -3.63 9.42
N SER A 163 15.88 -4.92 9.50
CA SER A 163 16.12 -5.61 10.77
C SER A 163 17.54 -5.36 11.30
N ASP A 164 17.73 -5.53 12.62
CA ASP A 164 19.06 -5.55 13.23
C ASP A 164 19.95 -6.66 12.63
N LYS A 165 19.35 -7.79 12.23
CA LYS A 165 20.11 -8.87 11.59
C LYS A 165 20.66 -8.44 10.25
N LEU A 166 19.89 -7.74 9.40
CA LEU A 166 20.40 -7.21 8.13
C LEU A 166 21.57 -6.25 8.36
N LEU A 167 21.43 -5.32 9.32
CA LEU A 167 22.47 -4.32 9.64
C LEU A 167 23.78 -4.97 10.12
N SER A 168 23.70 -6.07 10.85
CA SER A 168 24.86 -6.82 11.33
C SER A 168 25.47 -7.76 10.29
N HIS A 169 24.65 -8.42 9.46
CA HIS A 169 25.15 -9.37 8.45
C HIS A 169 25.68 -8.67 7.20
N TYR A 170 25.11 -7.52 6.83
CA TYR A 170 25.47 -6.79 5.61
C TYR A 170 25.82 -5.31 5.90
N PRO A 171 26.84 -5.01 6.74
CA PRO A 171 27.19 -3.64 7.12
C PRO A 171 27.69 -2.78 5.94
N SER A 172 28.15 -3.39 4.85
CA SER A 172 28.48 -2.68 3.60
C SER A 172 27.24 -2.30 2.77
N ARG A 173 26.09 -2.91 3.05
CA ARG A 173 24.83 -2.71 2.33
C ARG A 173 23.84 -1.86 3.11
N ALA A 174 24.04 -1.68 4.42
CA ALA A 174 23.11 -0.92 5.25
C ALA A 174 23.79 -0.16 6.38
N GLN A 175 23.30 1.04 6.65
CA GLN A 175 23.80 1.91 7.73
C GLN A 175 22.64 2.53 8.50
N ARG A 176 22.63 2.36 9.81
CA ARG A 176 21.71 3.04 10.73
C ARG A 176 22.36 4.30 11.30
N PHE A 177 21.55 5.36 11.40
CA PHE A 177 21.86 6.63 12.03
C PHE A 177 20.97 6.81 13.24
N LEU A 178 21.57 7.19 14.37
CA LEU A 178 20.87 7.45 15.62
C LEU A 178 21.10 8.90 16.03
N ALA A 179 20.02 9.59 16.38
CA ALA A 179 20.06 10.98 16.83
C ALA A 179 19.88 11.03 18.35
N PHE A 180 20.87 11.61 19.02
CA PHE A 180 20.87 11.83 20.46
C PHE A 180 20.76 13.31 20.76
N LEU A 181 19.75 13.72 21.52
CA LEU A 181 19.64 15.09 22.04
C LEU A 181 19.94 15.05 23.53
N ASP A 182 20.99 15.75 23.95
CA ASP A 182 21.47 15.76 25.34
C ASP A 182 21.65 14.33 25.91
N GLY A 183 22.21 13.44 25.08
CA GLY A 183 22.47 12.03 25.43
C GLY A 183 21.27 11.08 25.33
N LYS A 184 20.05 11.58 25.03
CA LYS A 184 18.85 10.74 24.88
C LYS A 184 18.57 10.39 23.43
N LEU A 185 18.27 9.13 23.13
CA LEU A 185 17.91 8.69 21.78
C LEU A 185 16.53 9.26 21.40
N VAL A 186 16.49 10.13 20.38
CA VAL A 186 15.27 10.86 19.98
C VAL A 186 14.85 10.62 18.54
N GLY A 187 15.71 10.01 17.72
CA GLY A 187 15.37 9.72 16.33
C GLY A 187 16.32 8.73 15.66
N GLN A 188 15.89 8.21 14.52
CA GLN A 188 16.67 7.30 13.70
C GLN A 188 16.38 7.45 12.20
N CYS A 189 17.26 6.87 11.41
CA CYS A 189 17.12 6.64 9.98
C CYS A 189 18.00 5.46 9.58
N CYS A 190 17.65 4.75 8.51
CA CYS A 190 18.49 3.74 7.90
C CYS A 190 18.70 4.05 6.42
N LEU A 191 19.90 3.75 5.92
CA LEU A 191 20.20 3.66 4.50
C LEU A 191 20.37 2.20 4.11
N PHE A 192 19.88 1.85 2.92
CA PHE A 192 20.19 0.60 2.23
C PHE A 192 20.75 0.92 0.85
N PHE A 193 21.95 0.43 0.58
CA PHE A 193 22.69 0.61 -0.66
C PHE A 193 22.41 -0.55 -1.60
N SER A 194 21.75 -0.30 -2.73
CA SER A 194 21.60 -1.33 -3.76
C SER A 194 22.94 -1.60 -4.46
N ALA A 195 23.09 -2.79 -5.01
CA ALA A 195 24.19 -3.18 -5.87
C ALA A 195 23.76 -3.18 -7.35
N GLY A 196 24.72 -3.10 -8.27
CA GLY A 196 24.50 -3.02 -9.72
C GLY A 196 24.78 -1.64 -10.30
N THR A 197 24.73 -1.52 -11.63
CA THR A 197 25.07 -0.30 -12.40
C THR A 197 24.19 0.91 -12.11
N ASP A 198 22.98 0.64 -11.64
CA ASP A 198 21.95 1.64 -11.33
C ASP A 198 21.76 1.77 -9.80
N ALA A 199 22.82 1.50 -9.03
CA ALA A 199 22.78 1.50 -7.58
C ALA A 199 22.51 2.88 -6.98
N ILE A 200 21.58 2.91 -6.03
CA ILE A 200 21.11 4.08 -5.29
C ILE A 200 21.14 3.81 -3.79
N ALA A 201 21.10 4.87 -2.99
CA ALA A 201 20.85 4.78 -1.55
C ALA A 201 19.34 4.92 -1.29
N GLY A 202 18.70 3.88 -0.80
CA GLY A 202 17.33 3.94 -0.30
C GLY A 202 17.32 4.34 1.17
N MET A 203 16.49 5.30 1.55
CA MET A 203 16.34 5.78 2.92
C MET A 203 15.04 5.25 3.52
N TYR A 204 15.16 4.66 4.71
CA TYR A 204 14.11 3.92 5.40
C TYR A 204 14.09 4.27 6.89
N ASN A 205 13.03 3.85 7.59
CA ASN A 205 12.90 3.95 9.05
C ASN A 205 13.17 5.36 9.62
N VAL A 206 12.83 6.42 8.88
CA VAL A 206 13.04 7.80 9.34
C VAL A 206 12.02 8.14 10.41
N GLY A 207 12.47 8.35 11.64
CA GLY A 207 11.60 8.55 12.79
C GLY A 207 12.17 9.51 13.82
N VAL A 208 11.30 10.30 14.44
CA VAL A 208 11.59 11.10 15.63
C VAL A 208 10.49 10.86 16.66
N ILE A 209 10.87 10.68 17.92
CA ILE A 209 9.92 10.46 19.02
C ILE A 209 8.89 11.60 19.07
N PRO A 210 7.62 11.33 19.42
CA PRO A 210 6.55 12.33 19.37
C PRO A 210 6.88 13.66 20.05
N SER A 211 7.46 13.60 21.26
CA SER A 211 7.80 14.76 22.10
C SER A 211 8.91 15.67 21.53
N MET A 212 9.66 15.20 20.53
CA MET A 212 10.78 15.91 19.90
C MET A 212 10.54 16.27 18.44
N ARG A 213 9.33 16.03 17.91
CA ARG A 213 8.96 16.42 16.55
C ARG A 213 8.91 17.94 16.40
N ARG A 214 9.00 18.40 15.15
CA ARG A 214 8.94 19.83 14.76
C ARG A 214 10.07 20.72 15.33
N LYS A 215 11.19 20.12 15.77
CA LYS A 215 12.39 20.81 16.27
C LYS A 215 13.59 20.76 15.31
N GLY A 216 13.37 20.45 14.03
CA GLY A 216 14.43 20.32 13.02
C GLY A 216 15.22 19.01 13.04
N ILE A 217 15.05 18.15 14.05
CA ILE A 217 15.82 16.89 14.21
C ILE A 217 15.65 15.94 13.00
N GLY A 218 14.42 15.73 12.52
CA GLY A 218 14.18 14.87 11.36
C GLY A 218 14.88 15.37 10.10
N MET A 219 14.90 16.69 9.89
CA MET A 219 15.65 17.32 8.79
C MET A 219 17.15 17.06 8.94
N ALA A 220 17.70 17.26 10.15
CA ALA A 220 19.12 17.02 10.41
C ALA A 220 19.52 15.56 10.11
N ILE A 221 18.73 14.58 10.56
CA ILE A 221 18.96 13.15 10.28
C ILE A 221 18.97 12.87 8.78
N VAL A 222 17.96 13.35 8.05
CA VAL A 222 17.82 13.14 6.60
C VAL A 222 19.04 13.70 5.87
N LEU A 223 19.42 14.95 6.14
CA LEU A 223 20.53 15.60 5.46
C LEU A 223 21.88 14.95 5.81
N THR A 224 22.09 14.54 7.06
CA THR A 224 23.29 13.79 7.47
C THR A 224 23.38 12.44 6.73
N ALA A 225 22.29 11.69 6.63
CA ALA A 225 22.26 10.43 5.89
C ALA A 225 22.51 10.66 4.38
N CYS A 226 21.96 11.72 3.79
CA CYS A 226 22.23 12.09 2.40
C CYS A 226 23.72 12.39 2.14
N LEU A 227 24.37 13.15 3.02
CA LEU A 227 25.80 13.42 2.93
C LEU A 227 26.63 12.13 3.04
N PHE A 228 26.30 11.25 3.98
CA PHE A 228 26.95 9.96 4.11
C PHE A 228 26.80 9.11 2.84
N ALA A 229 25.59 9.05 2.25
CA ALA A 229 25.37 8.33 1.00
C ALA A 229 26.27 8.85 -0.14
N LYS A 230 26.41 10.18 -0.25
CA LYS A 230 27.30 10.83 -1.23
C LYS A 230 28.77 10.47 -1.01
N GLU A 231 29.23 10.49 0.23
CA GLU A 231 30.59 10.07 0.60
C GLU A 231 30.85 8.59 0.28
N HIS A 232 29.81 7.76 0.32
CA HIS A 232 29.84 6.35 -0.08
C HIS A 232 29.61 6.15 -1.59
N GLY A 233 29.72 7.20 -2.38
CA GLY A 233 29.70 7.14 -3.84
C GLY A 233 28.31 7.06 -4.47
N HIS A 234 27.24 7.24 -3.70
CA HIS A 234 25.88 7.24 -4.23
C HIS A 234 25.43 8.66 -4.63
N ARG A 235 25.10 8.83 -5.91
CA ARG A 235 24.55 10.09 -6.43
C ARG A 235 23.11 10.34 -5.99
N TYR A 236 22.27 9.30 -6.03
CA TYR A 236 20.85 9.44 -5.74
C TYR A 236 20.48 8.82 -4.40
N VAL A 237 19.71 9.59 -3.62
CA VAL A 237 19.04 9.10 -2.42
C VAL A 237 17.54 9.08 -2.70
N THR A 238 16.89 7.96 -2.41
CA THR A 238 15.45 7.79 -2.64
C THR A 238 14.74 7.39 -1.36
N LEU A 239 13.46 7.68 -1.29
CA LEU A 239 12.63 7.28 -0.16
C LEU A 239 11.16 7.14 -0.57
N ASN A 240 10.41 6.51 0.32
CA ASN A 240 8.97 6.57 0.37
C ASN A 240 8.57 7.59 1.45
N ALA A 241 7.68 8.51 1.12
CA ALA A 241 7.15 9.48 2.06
C ALA A 241 5.73 9.12 2.52
N ASN A 242 5.47 9.31 3.81
CA ASN A 242 4.09 9.41 4.33
C ASN A 242 3.67 10.89 4.40
N GLU A 243 2.41 11.14 4.77
CA GLU A 243 1.83 12.50 4.84
C GLU A 243 2.64 13.43 5.77
N MET A 244 3.10 12.92 6.91
CA MET A 244 3.89 13.71 7.87
C MET A 244 5.32 14.00 7.38
N GLY A 245 5.94 13.04 6.68
CA GLY A 245 7.34 13.10 6.25
C GLY A 245 7.53 13.90 4.97
N ARG A 246 6.56 13.86 4.04
CA ARG A 246 6.68 14.52 2.73
C ARG A 246 7.13 15.99 2.82
N PRO A 247 6.54 16.85 3.68
CA PRO A 247 7.00 18.24 3.80
C PRO A 247 8.45 18.37 4.30
N VAL A 248 8.94 17.41 5.10
CA VAL A 248 10.35 17.41 5.54
C VAL A 248 11.26 17.12 4.36
N TYR A 249 10.92 16.13 3.54
CA TYR A 249 11.75 15.74 2.39
C TYR A 249 11.74 16.80 1.28
N GLU A 250 10.59 17.43 1.00
CA GLU A 250 10.50 18.55 0.05
C GLU A 250 11.40 19.72 0.48
N ASN A 251 11.39 20.06 1.78
CA ASN A 251 12.27 21.08 2.34
C ASN A 251 13.76 20.68 2.30
N ALA A 252 14.08 19.37 2.37
CA ALA A 252 15.43 18.86 2.18
C ALA A 252 15.88 18.95 0.69
N GLY A 253 14.95 19.16 -0.23
CA GLY A 253 15.18 19.26 -1.67
C GLY A 253 14.85 17.98 -2.45
N PHE A 254 14.22 16.99 -1.81
CA PHE A 254 13.71 15.83 -2.53
C PHE A 254 12.56 16.27 -3.44
N ARG A 255 12.55 15.74 -4.67
CA ARG A 255 11.44 15.93 -5.61
C ARG A 255 10.57 14.68 -5.67
N PHE A 256 9.28 14.88 -5.87
CA PHE A 256 8.33 13.81 -6.12
C PHE A 256 8.62 13.12 -7.47
N LEU A 257 8.58 11.78 -7.48
CA LEU A 257 8.73 10.97 -8.69
C LEU A 257 7.40 10.38 -9.17
N GLY A 258 6.55 9.99 -8.24
CA GLY A 258 5.34 9.25 -8.55
C GLY A 258 4.87 8.45 -7.35
N PHE A 259 3.74 7.77 -7.52
CA PHE A 259 3.28 6.79 -6.55
C PHE A 259 3.74 5.39 -6.94
N GLY A 260 3.79 4.48 -5.97
CA GLY A 260 3.81 3.04 -6.19
C GLY A 260 2.46 2.44 -5.88
N LEU A 261 2.37 1.12 -6.03
CA LEU A 261 1.20 0.33 -5.68
C LEU A 261 1.58 -0.72 -4.66
N THR A 262 0.69 -0.98 -3.72
CA THR A 262 0.77 -2.18 -2.88
C THR A 262 -0.53 -2.93 -2.90
N TRP A 263 -0.45 -4.25 -2.71
CA TRP A 263 -1.59 -5.10 -2.41
C TRP A 263 -1.25 -6.01 -1.24
N TRP A 264 -2.24 -6.30 -0.41
CA TRP A 264 -2.05 -7.09 0.80
C TRP A 264 -2.89 -8.35 0.72
N LEU A 265 -2.27 -9.48 0.97
CA LEU A 265 -2.95 -10.74 1.19
C LEU A 265 -2.95 -10.96 2.69
N SER A 266 -4.12 -10.80 3.31
CA SER A 266 -4.26 -10.82 4.76
C SER A 266 -5.39 -11.76 5.18
N GLY A 267 -5.27 -12.31 6.38
CA GLY A 267 -6.31 -13.13 7.00
C GLY A 267 -6.30 -14.60 6.56
N GLU A 268 -7.06 -15.41 7.31
CA GLU A 268 -7.03 -16.88 7.16
C GLU A 268 -7.79 -17.39 5.94
N ARG A 269 -8.68 -16.58 5.31
CA ARG A 269 -9.58 -17.08 4.26
C ARG A 269 -8.85 -17.64 3.04
N TYR A 270 -7.78 -16.99 2.59
CA TYR A 270 -7.03 -17.48 1.44
C TYR A 270 -6.28 -18.80 1.74
N ILE A 271 -6.09 -19.12 3.02
CA ILE A 271 -5.49 -20.37 3.51
C ILE A 271 -6.57 -21.44 3.69
N SER A 272 -7.64 -21.12 4.42
CA SER A 272 -8.67 -22.09 4.82
C SER A 272 -9.72 -22.37 3.75
N ALA A 273 -9.96 -21.41 2.86
CA ALA A 273 -11.00 -21.47 1.83
C ALA A 273 -10.56 -20.69 0.59
N PRO A 274 -9.50 -21.12 -0.11
CA PRO A 274 -9.04 -20.45 -1.32
C PRO A 274 -10.14 -20.43 -2.39
N ALA A 275 -10.20 -19.33 -3.14
CA ALA A 275 -11.08 -19.22 -4.30
C ALA A 275 -10.80 -20.37 -5.29
N SER A 276 -11.86 -20.95 -5.85
CA SER A 276 -11.74 -21.99 -6.86
C SER A 276 -11.06 -21.44 -8.12
N GLY A 277 -10.36 -22.27 -8.89
CA GLY A 277 -9.79 -21.85 -10.18
C GLY A 277 -10.85 -21.31 -11.15
N HIS A 278 -12.10 -21.78 -11.04
CA HIS A 278 -13.24 -21.28 -11.81
C HIS A 278 -13.62 -19.85 -11.40
N LEU A 279 -13.74 -19.57 -10.10
CA LEU A 279 -14.04 -18.24 -9.60
C LEU A 279 -12.90 -17.23 -9.89
N VAL A 280 -11.64 -17.67 -9.79
CA VAL A 280 -10.47 -16.88 -10.20
C VAL A 280 -10.57 -16.51 -11.68
N ALA A 281 -10.84 -17.48 -12.55
CA ALA A 281 -11.00 -17.24 -13.99
C ALA A 281 -12.18 -16.29 -14.30
N LEU A 282 -13.32 -16.44 -13.62
CA LEU A 282 -14.44 -15.51 -13.75
C LEU A 282 -14.06 -14.09 -13.33
N ALA A 283 -13.39 -13.92 -12.19
CA ALA A 283 -12.96 -12.60 -11.74
C ALA A 283 -11.99 -11.95 -12.74
N MET A 284 -11.09 -12.72 -13.35
CA MET A 284 -10.21 -12.25 -14.42
C MET A 284 -10.98 -11.77 -15.65
N LEU A 285 -11.96 -12.56 -16.13
CA LEU A 285 -12.79 -12.18 -17.28
C LEU A 285 -13.64 -10.93 -17.01
N VAL A 286 -14.15 -10.81 -15.78
CA VAL A 286 -14.89 -9.62 -15.34
C VAL A 286 -13.98 -8.39 -15.33
N ALA A 287 -12.75 -8.51 -14.81
CA ALA A 287 -11.78 -7.42 -14.79
C ALA A 287 -11.35 -6.97 -16.20
N ASP A 288 -11.25 -7.91 -17.14
CA ASP A 288 -10.98 -7.63 -18.55
C ASP A 288 -12.17 -6.96 -19.26
N GLY A 289 -13.40 -7.26 -18.83
CA GLY A 289 -14.63 -6.68 -19.38
C GLY A 289 -15.20 -7.41 -20.60
N SER A 290 -14.64 -8.58 -20.95
CA SER A 290 -15.05 -9.35 -22.13
C SER A 290 -16.36 -10.11 -21.91
N VAL A 291 -17.50 -9.49 -22.25
CA VAL A 291 -18.83 -10.10 -22.13
C VAL A 291 -18.98 -11.38 -22.97
N SER A 292 -18.37 -11.43 -24.16
CA SER A 292 -18.42 -12.64 -25.01
C SER A 292 -17.68 -13.81 -24.36
N ALA A 293 -16.56 -13.55 -23.69
CA ALA A 293 -15.84 -14.56 -22.93
C ALA A 293 -16.63 -14.99 -21.68
N LEU A 294 -17.31 -14.08 -20.99
CA LEU A 294 -18.19 -14.41 -19.87
C LEU A 294 -19.36 -15.31 -20.29
N GLU A 295 -19.98 -15.03 -21.45
CA GLU A 295 -21.03 -15.88 -22.03
C GLU A 295 -20.53 -17.27 -22.40
N ALA A 296 -19.35 -17.35 -23.03
CA ALA A 296 -18.72 -18.62 -23.34
C ALA A 296 -18.40 -19.42 -22.07
N PHE A 297 -17.84 -18.75 -21.06
CA PHE A 297 -17.49 -19.35 -19.78
C PHE A 297 -18.71 -19.90 -19.05
N LYS A 298 -19.82 -19.14 -18.99
CA LYS A 298 -21.06 -19.58 -18.36
C LYS A 298 -21.63 -20.87 -18.98
N LYS A 299 -21.48 -21.05 -20.29
CA LYS A 299 -21.92 -22.28 -20.98
C LYS A 299 -21.05 -23.50 -20.64
N SER A 300 -19.77 -23.28 -20.32
CA SER A 300 -18.83 -24.35 -19.97
C SER A 300 -18.71 -24.62 -18.46
N ALA A 301 -19.09 -23.67 -17.61
CA ALA A 301 -18.91 -23.75 -16.17
C ALA A 301 -20.12 -24.39 -15.47
N GLY A 302 -19.84 -25.21 -14.45
CA GLY A 302 -20.84 -25.87 -13.61
C GLY A 302 -21.63 -24.93 -12.68
N SER A 303 -22.24 -25.48 -11.64
CA SER A 303 -23.19 -24.81 -10.72
C SER A 303 -22.59 -23.77 -9.76
N GLU A 304 -21.42 -23.20 -10.04
CA GLU A 304 -20.79 -22.21 -9.16
C GLU A 304 -21.56 -20.87 -9.21
N SER A 305 -21.88 -20.35 -8.03
CA SER A 305 -22.68 -19.13 -7.91
C SER A 305 -21.86 -17.88 -8.25
N LEU A 306 -22.40 -17.01 -9.11
CA LEU A 306 -21.83 -15.70 -9.42
C LEU A 306 -21.79 -14.74 -8.20
N ASN A 307 -22.49 -15.10 -7.13
CA ASN A 307 -22.52 -14.35 -5.87
C ASN A 307 -21.44 -14.81 -4.87
N ASN A 308 -20.62 -15.80 -5.23
CA ASN A 308 -19.51 -16.23 -4.39
C ASN A 308 -18.49 -15.10 -4.20
N LYS A 309 -17.95 -15.00 -3.00
CA LYS A 309 -16.90 -14.04 -2.65
C LYS A 309 -15.53 -14.65 -2.86
N LEU A 310 -14.60 -13.83 -3.34
CA LEU A 310 -13.17 -14.10 -3.36
C LEU A 310 -12.61 -14.10 -1.92
N SER A 311 -11.37 -14.56 -1.74
CA SER A 311 -10.76 -14.67 -0.41
C SER A 311 -10.58 -13.32 0.30
N ASN A 312 -10.47 -12.22 -0.46
CA ASN A 312 -10.46 -10.82 0.03
C ASN A 312 -11.88 -10.27 0.32
N GLY A 313 -12.93 -11.08 0.15
CA GLY A 313 -14.31 -10.67 0.36
C GLY A 313 -14.97 -9.97 -0.84
N PHE A 314 -14.24 -9.70 -1.93
CA PHE A 314 -14.81 -9.09 -3.13
C PHE A 314 -15.79 -10.05 -3.81
N THR A 315 -16.90 -9.52 -4.28
CA THR A 315 -17.78 -10.19 -5.25
C THR A 315 -17.31 -9.90 -6.68
N LEU A 316 -17.86 -10.63 -7.66
CA LEU A 316 -17.62 -10.31 -9.07
C LEU A 316 -18.12 -8.90 -9.44
N ILE A 317 -19.18 -8.39 -8.81
CA ILE A 317 -19.64 -7.01 -9.00
C ILE A 317 -18.60 -6.01 -8.47
N ASP A 318 -17.98 -6.28 -7.32
CA ASP A 318 -16.93 -5.41 -6.78
C ASP A 318 -15.72 -5.35 -7.71
N ILE A 319 -15.35 -6.47 -8.34
CA ILE A 319 -14.32 -6.50 -9.39
C ILE A 319 -14.74 -5.64 -10.59
N ALA A 320 -15.96 -5.81 -11.08
CA ALA A 320 -16.46 -5.01 -12.22
C ALA A 320 -16.47 -3.51 -11.91
N VAL A 321 -16.86 -3.12 -10.70
CA VAL A 321 -16.83 -1.74 -10.20
C VAL A 321 -15.40 -1.21 -10.13
N HIS A 322 -14.49 -1.97 -9.51
CA HIS A 322 -13.09 -1.58 -9.31
C HIS A 322 -12.39 -1.28 -10.64
N PHE A 323 -12.58 -2.14 -11.65
CA PHE A 323 -12.01 -1.97 -12.98
C PHE A 323 -12.88 -1.13 -13.93
N ARG A 324 -14.01 -0.58 -13.46
CA ARG A 324 -14.98 0.22 -14.25
C ARG A 324 -15.50 -0.52 -15.49
N GLN A 325 -15.74 -1.81 -15.37
CA GLN A 325 -16.23 -2.68 -16.44
C GLN A 325 -17.75 -2.71 -16.48
N TYR A 326 -18.36 -1.62 -16.97
CA TYR A 326 -19.81 -1.41 -16.96
C TYR A 326 -20.61 -2.52 -17.66
N GLN A 327 -20.11 -3.01 -18.80
CA GLN A 327 -20.80 -4.06 -19.56
C GLN A 327 -20.74 -5.42 -18.83
N ALA A 328 -19.59 -5.75 -18.23
CA ALA A 328 -19.46 -6.94 -17.40
C ALA A 328 -20.35 -6.86 -16.15
N ALA A 329 -20.43 -5.69 -15.50
CA ALA A 329 -21.34 -5.47 -14.39
C ALA A 329 -22.81 -5.68 -14.80
N GLN A 330 -23.21 -5.14 -15.95
CA GLN A 330 -24.57 -5.33 -16.47
C GLN A 330 -24.87 -6.80 -16.76
N TRP A 331 -23.91 -7.49 -17.37
CA TRP A 331 -24.00 -8.92 -17.60
C TRP A 331 -24.18 -9.70 -16.30
N LEU A 332 -23.36 -9.43 -15.28
CA LEU A 332 -23.45 -10.09 -13.98
C LEU A 332 -24.84 -9.93 -13.33
N VAL A 333 -25.38 -8.71 -13.34
CA VAL A 333 -26.71 -8.45 -12.77
C VAL A 333 -27.83 -9.13 -13.56
N ASN A 334 -27.77 -9.10 -14.90
CA ASN A 334 -28.72 -9.82 -15.74
C ASN A 334 -28.67 -11.34 -15.53
N ASN A 335 -27.56 -11.85 -15.01
CA ASN A 335 -27.34 -13.25 -14.69
C ASN A 335 -27.53 -13.59 -13.21
N GLY A 336 -28.20 -12.73 -12.44
CA GLY A 336 -28.64 -13.03 -11.07
C GLY A 336 -27.61 -12.70 -9.98
N THR A 337 -26.60 -11.88 -10.28
CA THR A 337 -25.69 -11.36 -9.26
C THR A 337 -26.36 -10.24 -8.47
N VAL A 338 -26.25 -10.30 -7.15
CA VAL A 338 -26.73 -9.27 -6.22
C VAL A 338 -25.82 -8.06 -6.32
N ILE A 339 -26.43 -6.88 -6.38
CA ILE A 339 -25.74 -5.59 -6.45
C ILE A 339 -26.16 -4.73 -5.27
N THR A 340 -25.20 -4.07 -4.63
CA THR A 340 -25.47 -3.14 -3.53
C THR A 340 -25.78 -1.74 -4.06
N THR A 341 -26.37 -0.92 -3.21
CA THR A 341 -26.62 0.50 -3.53
C THR A 341 -25.34 1.23 -3.92
N LEU A 342 -24.26 1.04 -3.16
CA LEU A 342 -22.96 1.65 -3.43
C LEU A 342 -22.39 1.19 -4.79
N SER A 343 -22.41 -0.11 -5.07
CA SER A 343 -21.92 -0.65 -6.35
C SER A 343 -22.71 -0.09 -7.55
N ALA A 344 -24.04 0.03 -7.43
CA ALA A 344 -24.88 0.65 -8.46
C ALA A 344 -24.55 2.14 -8.66
N TRP A 345 -24.27 2.86 -7.57
CA TRP A 345 -23.86 4.25 -7.62
C TRP A 345 -22.51 4.43 -8.35
N GLU A 346 -21.52 3.59 -8.04
CA GLU A 346 -20.19 3.63 -8.69
C GLU A 346 -20.26 3.38 -10.20
N LEU A 347 -21.21 2.55 -10.64
CA LEU A 347 -21.45 2.26 -12.06
C LEU A 347 -22.23 3.37 -12.77
N GLY A 348 -22.60 4.44 -12.07
CA GLY A 348 -23.43 5.52 -12.60
C GLY A 348 -24.92 5.16 -12.73
N TRP A 349 -25.37 4.06 -12.11
CA TRP A 349 -26.76 3.59 -12.19
C TRP A 349 -27.62 4.20 -11.07
N GLN A 350 -27.70 5.53 -11.05
CA GLN A 350 -28.33 6.30 -9.96
C GLN A 350 -29.78 5.90 -9.69
N GLU A 351 -30.59 5.69 -10.74
CA GLU A 351 -31.98 5.23 -10.59
C GLU A 351 -32.06 3.86 -9.93
N LYS A 352 -31.12 2.96 -10.24
CA LYS A 352 -31.05 1.63 -9.66
C LYS A 352 -30.61 1.68 -8.21
N ALA A 353 -29.63 2.51 -7.87
CA ALA A 353 -29.23 2.76 -6.48
C ALA A 353 -30.41 3.29 -5.64
N ALA A 354 -31.15 4.26 -6.17
CA ALA A 354 -32.33 4.80 -5.50
C ALA A 354 -33.46 3.76 -5.38
N ALA A 355 -33.65 2.90 -6.39
CA ALA A 355 -34.62 1.82 -6.33
C ALA A 355 -34.24 0.75 -5.29
N LEU A 356 -32.96 0.42 -5.13
CA LEU A 356 -32.49 -0.52 -4.11
C LEU A 356 -32.81 -0.01 -2.71
N LEU A 357 -32.49 1.25 -2.41
CA LEU A 357 -32.82 1.85 -1.11
C LEU A 357 -34.32 1.90 -0.82
N ARG A 358 -35.16 2.11 -1.83
CA ARG A 358 -36.62 2.13 -1.67
C ARG A 358 -37.21 0.74 -1.44
N ASN A 359 -36.65 -0.28 -2.09
CA ASN A 359 -37.26 -1.61 -2.16
C ASN A 359 -36.67 -2.60 -1.14
N ASP A 360 -35.47 -2.34 -0.63
CA ASP A 360 -34.78 -3.20 0.32
C ASP A 360 -34.38 -2.41 1.59
N PRO A 361 -35.15 -2.54 2.68
CA PRO A 361 -34.82 -1.89 3.96
C PRO A 361 -33.44 -2.28 4.53
N ALA A 362 -32.90 -3.45 4.15
CA ALA A 362 -31.57 -3.86 4.60
C ALA A 362 -30.44 -3.06 3.94
N GLU A 363 -30.67 -2.47 2.76
CA GLU A 363 -29.68 -1.62 2.09
C GLU A 363 -29.53 -0.24 2.73
N ILE A 364 -30.59 0.29 3.35
CA ILE A 364 -30.61 1.63 3.96
C ILE A 364 -29.49 1.78 4.99
N ASN A 365 -29.32 0.77 5.85
CA ASN A 365 -28.32 0.73 6.91
C ASN A 365 -27.22 -0.32 6.66
N ARG A 366 -27.01 -0.73 5.40
CA ARG A 366 -25.90 -1.63 5.07
C ARG A 366 -24.58 -1.01 5.54
N LEU A 367 -23.75 -1.83 6.16
CA LEU A 367 -22.40 -1.48 6.56
C LEU A 367 -21.41 -1.88 5.45
N TYR A 368 -20.49 -0.98 5.14
CA TYR A 368 -19.50 -1.14 4.07
C TYR A 368 -18.09 -1.19 4.65
N PHE A 369 -17.22 -1.93 3.94
CA PHE A 369 -15.80 -2.08 4.23
C PHE A 369 -15.50 -2.63 5.63
N ASP A 370 -14.22 -2.73 5.98
CA ASP A 370 -13.79 -3.31 7.26
C ASP A 370 -14.09 -2.39 8.45
N TRP A 371 -14.21 -1.08 8.23
CA TRP A 371 -14.58 -0.09 9.25
C TRP A 371 -16.10 -0.01 9.51
N GLN A 372 -16.91 -0.82 8.80
CA GLN A 372 -18.33 -1.05 9.07
C GLN A 372 -19.19 0.22 9.22
N GLY A 373 -19.05 1.21 8.35
CA GLY A 373 -19.95 2.36 8.35
C GLY A 373 -20.96 2.35 7.21
N THR A 374 -22.00 3.17 7.33
CA THR A 374 -23.13 3.23 6.39
C THR A 374 -22.79 3.90 5.06
N LEU A 375 -23.70 3.84 4.09
CA LEU A 375 -23.60 4.58 2.83
C LEU A 375 -23.32 6.08 3.04
N LEU A 376 -23.87 6.67 4.11
CA LEU A 376 -23.64 8.06 4.48
C LEU A 376 -22.18 8.34 4.87
N HIS A 377 -21.51 7.42 5.56
CA HIS A 377 -20.08 7.55 5.87
C HIS A 377 -19.24 7.55 4.59
N VAL A 378 -19.55 6.63 3.66
CA VAL A 378 -18.88 6.56 2.34
C VAL A 378 -19.07 7.86 1.56
N ALA A 379 -20.28 8.41 1.54
CA ALA A 379 -20.61 9.66 0.87
C ALA A 379 -19.84 10.86 1.47
N VAL A 380 -19.75 10.93 2.80
CA VAL A 380 -18.99 11.96 3.53
C VAL A 380 -17.50 11.88 3.22
N LEU A 381 -16.92 10.67 3.28
CA LEU A 381 -15.50 10.44 2.98
C LEU A 381 -15.13 10.98 1.60
N ARG A 382 -16.01 10.77 0.62
CA ARG A 382 -15.82 11.16 -0.78
C ARG A 382 -16.25 12.59 -1.09
N ASN A 383 -16.83 13.31 -0.12
CA ASN A 383 -17.43 14.61 -0.33
C ASN A 383 -18.51 14.60 -1.43
N ASP A 384 -19.27 13.51 -1.52
CA ASP A 384 -20.31 13.31 -2.53
C ASP A 384 -21.67 13.77 -1.98
N ALA A 385 -22.01 15.03 -2.24
CA ALA A 385 -23.26 15.62 -1.76
C ALA A 385 -24.51 14.96 -2.34
N ALA A 386 -24.45 14.40 -3.56
CA ALA A 386 -25.59 13.74 -4.18
C ALA A 386 -25.87 12.38 -3.51
N LEU A 387 -24.81 11.62 -3.21
CA LEU A 387 -24.95 10.38 -2.45
C LEU A 387 -25.37 10.62 -1.00
N VAL A 388 -24.91 11.71 -0.38
CA VAL A 388 -25.41 12.15 0.94
C VAL A 388 -26.92 12.37 0.88
N GLN A 389 -27.41 13.16 -0.08
CA GLN A 389 -28.83 13.44 -0.21
C GLN A 389 -29.63 12.14 -0.43
N LEU A 390 -29.15 11.25 -1.30
CA LEU A 390 -29.78 9.97 -1.56
C LEU A 390 -29.91 9.10 -0.28
N ALA A 391 -28.85 9.03 0.52
CA ALA A 391 -28.86 8.27 1.77
C ALA A 391 -29.80 8.89 2.83
N LEU A 392 -29.83 10.23 2.93
CA LEU A 392 -30.72 10.95 3.85
C LEU A 392 -32.20 10.81 3.44
N ASP A 393 -32.51 10.88 2.16
CA ASP A 393 -33.86 10.71 1.62
C ASP A 393 -34.39 9.28 1.85
N ALA A 394 -33.49 8.29 1.83
CA ALA A 394 -33.80 6.90 2.14
C ALA A 394 -33.98 6.61 3.65
N GLY A 395 -33.66 7.57 4.53
CA GLY A 395 -33.81 7.41 5.98
C GLY A 395 -32.70 6.58 6.64
N VAL A 396 -31.45 6.74 6.19
CA VAL A 396 -30.27 6.16 6.85
C VAL A 396 -30.20 6.56 8.33
N ASP A 397 -29.85 5.60 9.20
CA ASP A 397 -29.67 5.84 10.63
C ASP A 397 -28.42 6.69 10.88
N LEU A 398 -28.66 7.89 11.42
CA LEU A 398 -27.63 8.90 11.71
C LEU A 398 -26.85 8.60 12.99
N ALA A 399 -27.31 7.66 13.82
CA ALA A 399 -26.66 7.27 15.07
C ALA A 399 -25.61 6.17 14.89
N VAL A 400 -25.57 5.49 13.73
CA VAL A 400 -24.56 4.46 13.45
C VAL A 400 -23.16 5.09 13.46
N THR A 401 -22.25 4.45 14.18
CA THR A 401 -20.84 4.79 14.22
C THR A 401 -20.01 3.74 13.51
N ASP A 402 -18.94 4.15 12.85
CA ASP A 402 -17.92 3.23 12.37
C ASP A 402 -17.18 2.53 13.54
N ILE A 403 -16.53 1.39 13.27
CA ILE A 403 -15.85 0.63 14.33
C ILE A 403 -14.39 1.05 14.57
N GLU A 404 -13.80 1.85 13.67
CA GLU A 404 -12.38 2.20 13.72
C GLU A 404 -12.13 3.51 14.51
N HIS A 405 -13.01 4.48 14.34
CA HIS A 405 -12.96 5.81 14.96
C HIS A 405 -14.14 6.05 15.91
N HIS A 406 -15.11 5.13 15.97
CA HIS A 406 -16.30 5.26 16.80
C HIS A 406 -17.05 6.58 16.56
N SER A 407 -17.07 7.03 15.29
CA SER A 407 -17.66 8.31 14.91
C SER A 407 -18.86 8.09 13.99
N THR A 408 -19.86 8.95 14.11
CA THR A 408 -20.94 9.02 13.13
C THR A 408 -20.47 9.68 11.84
N ALA A 409 -21.27 9.57 10.80
CA ALA A 409 -21.03 10.25 9.52
C ALA A 409 -20.96 11.78 9.67
N LEU A 410 -21.69 12.35 10.65
CA LEU A 410 -21.57 13.77 10.98
C LEU A 410 -20.18 14.10 11.55
N GLY A 411 -19.68 13.27 12.47
CA GLY A 411 -18.34 13.46 13.04
C GLY A 411 -17.23 13.35 11.98
N TRP A 412 -17.37 12.43 11.01
CA TRP A 412 -16.49 12.39 9.84
C TRP A 412 -16.58 13.68 9.02
N ALA A 413 -17.79 14.20 8.78
CA ALA A 413 -17.99 15.42 8.01
C ALA A 413 -17.34 16.64 8.69
N GLU A 414 -17.40 16.70 10.03
CA GLU A 414 -16.73 17.73 10.83
C GLU A 414 -15.20 17.59 10.80
N TYR A 415 -14.69 16.38 10.96
CA TYR A 415 -13.24 16.09 10.89
C TYR A 415 -12.65 16.47 9.52
N PHE A 416 -13.30 16.04 8.43
CA PHE A 416 -12.88 16.36 7.06
C PHE A 416 -13.28 17.77 6.60
N ARG A 417 -13.93 18.58 7.46
CA ARG A 417 -14.38 19.96 7.19
C ARG A 417 -15.28 20.08 5.95
N ARG A 418 -16.24 19.16 5.79
CA ARG A 418 -17.21 19.14 4.67
C ARG A 418 -18.43 20.02 4.98
N PHE A 419 -18.25 21.34 4.99
CA PHE A 419 -19.26 22.30 5.46
C PHE A 419 -20.65 22.16 4.82
N SER A 420 -20.73 21.91 3.52
CA SER A 420 -22.01 21.69 2.82
C SER A 420 -22.73 20.44 3.34
N ILE A 421 -22.02 19.33 3.48
CA ILE A 421 -22.55 18.05 3.97
C ILE A 421 -22.97 18.15 5.43
N ILE A 422 -22.20 18.85 6.27
CA ILE A 422 -22.59 19.14 7.66
C ILE A 422 -23.97 19.82 7.71
N GLY A 423 -24.21 20.79 6.81
CA GLY A 423 -25.50 21.48 6.71
C GLY A 423 -26.65 20.54 6.33
N LEU A 424 -26.44 19.64 5.37
CA LEU A 424 -27.44 18.65 4.94
C LEU A 424 -27.85 17.72 6.09
N ILE A 425 -26.86 17.14 6.78
CA ILE A 425 -27.10 16.19 7.89
C ILE A 425 -27.82 16.90 9.04
N LYS A 426 -27.34 18.09 9.46
CA LYS A 426 -27.97 18.85 10.57
C LYS A 426 -29.41 19.27 10.23
N SER A 427 -29.69 19.60 8.98
CA SER A 427 -31.06 19.93 8.53
C SER A 427 -31.98 18.71 8.64
N LYS A 428 -31.53 17.53 8.20
CA LYS A 428 -32.29 16.28 8.34
C LYS A 428 -32.57 15.93 9.81
N MET A 429 -31.57 16.04 10.68
CA MET A 429 -31.73 15.82 12.13
C MET A 429 -32.73 16.77 12.80
N ALA A 430 -32.85 18.01 12.30
CA ALA A 430 -33.81 18.97 12.81
C ALA A 430 -35.24 18.63 12.36
N SER A 431 -35.40 18.20 11.11
CA SER A 431 -36.69 17.76 10.56
C SER A 431 -37.22 16.49 11.25
N ASP A 432 -36.37 15.51 11.57
CA ASP A 432 -36.80 14.26 12.20
C ASP A 432 -37.19 14.41 13.70
N LYS A 433 -36.94 15.59 14.30
CA LYS A 433 -37.34 15.93 15.68
C LYS A 433 -38.68 16.67 15.78
N GLN A 434 -39.24 17.10 14.66
CA GLN A 434 -40.58 17.70 14.56
C GLN A 434 -41.61 16.63 14.21
#